data_AF-A0A1E7FL09-F1
#
_entry.id   AF-A0A1E7FL09-F1
#
_cell.length_a   1.000
_cell.length_b   1.000
_cell.length_c   1.000
_cell.angle_alpha   90.00
_cell.angle_beta   90.00
_cell.angle_gamma   90.00
#
_symmetry.space_group_name_H-M   'P 1'
#
loop_
_entity.id
_entity.type
_entity.pdbx_description
1 polymer ?
#
loop_
_entity_poly.entity_id
_entity_poly.type
_entity_poly.pdbx_seq_one_letter_code
_entity_poly.pdbx_strand_id
1 'polypeptide(L)' 'MEENKSVLTELNRLLRKNNIANHLSLPVDQERYFDYANMVEIPMDMMFVKRRLAANYYGSNLGVAADLRLIRDNCIKYN' A
#
# COMPACT_ATOMS: atom_id res chain seq x y z
N MET A 1 -18.45 5.86 -1.62
CA MET A 1 -18.40 6.65 -0.37
C MET A 1 -18.57 5.77 0.88
N GLU A 2 -19.58 4.89 0.95
CA GLU A 2 -19.72 3.98 2.11
C GLU A 2 -18.79 2.75 2.03
N GLU A 3 -18.57 2.20 0.83
CA GLU A 3 -17.60 1.11 0.60
C GLU A 3 -16.16 1.50 0.99
N ASN A 4 -15.69 2.68 0.59
CA ASN A 4 -14.34 3.15 0.93
C ASN A 4 -14.13 3.23 2.46
N LYS A 5 -15.17 3.53 3.25
CA LYS A 5 -15.08 3.53 4.72
C LYS A 5 -14.95 2.12 5.28
N SER A 6 -15.68 1.15 4.73
CA SER A 6 -15.57 -0.26 5.12
C SER A 6 -14.17 -0.80 4.84
N VAL A 7 -13.66 -0.57 3.63
CA VAL A 7 -12.31 -0.97 3.22
C VAL A 7 -11.24 -0.29 4.08
N LEU A 8 -11.39 1.01 4.37
CA LEU A 8 -10.49 1.74 5.25
C LEU A 8 -10.47 1.17 6.68
N THR A 9 -11.64 0.76 7.19
CA THR A 9 -11.76 0.12 8.51
C THR A 9 -10.99 -1.19 8.54
N GLU A 10 -11.14 -2.01 7.51
CA GLU A 10 -10.45 -3.30 7.43
C GLU A 10 -8.94 -3.13 7.24
N LEU A 11 -8.51 -2.17 6.42
CA LEU A 11 -7.09 -1.82 6.27
C LEU A 11 -6.48 -1.39 7.62
N ASN A 12 -7.18 -0.56 8.40
CA ASN A 12 -6.72 -0.18 9.74
C ASN A 12 -6.62 -1.38 10.69
N ARG A 13 -7.53 -2.36 10.57
CA ARG A 13 -7.48 -3.60 11.36
C ARG A 13 -6.23 -4.42 11.02
N LEU A 14 -5.90 -4.54 9.72
CA LEU A 14 -4.72 -5.27 9.25
C LEU A 14 -3.42 -4.61 9.71
N LEU A 15 -3.33 -3.27 9.59
CA LEU A 15 -2.16 -2.50 10.01
C LEU A 15 -1.87 -2.62 11.51
N ARG A 16 -2.91 -2.81 12.35
CA ARG A 16 -2.75 -2.97 13.80
C ARG A 16 -2.37 -4.40 14.24
N LYS A 17 -2.63 -5.42 13.41
CA LYS A 17 -2.53 -6.83 13.82
C LYS A 17 -1.25 -7.56 13.37
N ASN A 18 -0.46 -7.01 12.44
CA ASN A 18 0.61 -7.76 11.78
C ASN A 18 1.98 -7.07 11.82
N ASN A 19 3.02 -7.79 12.22
CA ASN A 19 4.42 -7.35 12.06
C ASN A 19 4.85 -7.19 10.59
N ILE A 20 4.25 -7.96 9.68
CA ILE A 20 4.49 -7.83 8.22
C ILE A 20 3.99 -6.47 7.71
N ALA A 21 2.91 -5.94 8.30
CA ALA A 21 2.40 -4.64 7.94
C ALA A 21 3.45 -3.56 8.19
N ASN A 22 4.33 -3.68 9.20
CA ASN A 22 5.34 -2.67 9.50
C ASN A 22 6.30 -2.43 8.31
N HIS A 23 6.71 -3.49 7.61
CA HIS A 23 7.59 -3.38 6.45
C HIS A 23 6.89 -2.81 5.20
N LEU A 24 5.57 -2.98 5.10
CA LEU A 24 4.76 -2.51 3.97
C LEU A 24 3.99 -1.22 4.27
N SER A 25 4.10 -0.71 5.50
CA SER A 25 3.34 0.44 6.00
C SER A 25 3.92 1.75 5.50
N LEU A 26 5.23 1.82 5.32
CA LEU A 26 5.92 3.04 4.94
C LEU A 26 6.62 2.83 3.59
N PRO A 27 6.92 3.93 2.87
CA PRO A 27 7.78 3.86 1.70
C PRO A 27 9.10 3.15 2.01
N VAL A 28 9.63 2.42 1.03
CA VAL A 28 10.96 1.81 1.12
C VAL A 28 12.00 2.92 1.26
N ASP A 29 12.91 2.76 2.22
CA ASP A 29 14.03 3.64 2.45
C ASP A 29 15.05 3.51 1.32
N GLN A 30 15.03 4.44 0.38
CA GLN A 30 15.90 4.43 -0.81
C GLN A 30 17.35 4.84 -0.51
N GLU A 31 17.64 5.40 0.66
CA GLU A 31 19.03 5.62 1.08
C GLU A 31 19.66 4.27 1.50
N ARG A 32 18.87 3.41 2.13
CA ARG A 32 19.27 2.05 2.49
C ARG A 32 19.24 1.08 1.30
N TYR A 33 18.28 1.26 0.40
CA TYR A 33 18.05 0.40 -0.77
C TYR A 33 18.14 1.21 -2.07
N PHE A 34 19.37 1.58 -2.42
CA PHE A 34 19.66 2.53 -3.50
C PHE A 34 19.28 2.04 -4.91
N ASP A 35 19.16 0.73 -5.11
CA ASP A 35 18.76 0.09 -6.36
C ASP A 35 17.23 -0.09 -6.48
N TYR A 36 16.47 0.14 -5.41
CA TYR A 36 15.02 -0.04 -5.39
C TYR A 36 14.32 0.77 -6.50
N ALA A 37 14.73 2.02 -6.71
CA ALA A 37 14.16 2.88 -7.75
C ALA A 37 14.49 2.42 -9.19
N ASN A 38 15.53 1.60 -9.38
CA ASN A 38 15.87 1.00 -10.67
C ASN A 38 15.05 -0.25 -10.95
N MET A 39 14.63 -0.97 -9.89
CA MET A 39 13.89 -2.23 -10.01
C MET A 39 12.38 -2.04 -9.91
N VAL A 40 11.88 -1.06 -9.16
CA VAL A 40 10.44 -0.85 -8.93
C VAL A 40 9.99 0.48 -9.54
N GLU A 41 9.17 0.40 -10.59
CA GLU A 41 8.76 1.57 -11.38
C GLU A 41 7.74 2.45 -10.64
N ILE A 42 6.83 1.83 -9.88
CA ILE A 42 5.76 2.53 -9.16
C ILE A 42 5.79 2.10 -7.70
N PRO A 43 6.56 2.79 -6.83
CA PRO A 43 6.54 2.55 -5.40
C PRO A 43 5.14 2.72 -4.81
N MET A 44 4.77 1.84 -3.88
CA MET A 44 3.47 1.85 -3.23
C MET A 44 3.59 1.32 -1.80
N ASP A 45 2.83 1.88 -0.87
CA ASP A 45 2.81 1.48 0.54
C ASP A 45 1.40 1.57 1.13
N MET A 46 1.15 0.83 2.21
CA MET A 46 -0.17 0.73 2.82
C MET A 46 -0.65 2.06 3.45
N MET A 47 0.25 2.92 3.91
CA MET A 47 -0.12 4.24 4.45
C MET A 47 -0.59 5.17 3.33
N PHE A 48 0.02 5.11 2.15
CA PHE A 48 -0.45 5.86 0.99
C PHE A 48 -1.81 5.38 0.50
N VAL A 49 -2.02 4.06 0.43
CA VAL A 49 -3.35 3.48 0.12
C VAL A 49 -4.40 3.95 1.12
N LYS A 50 -4.06 3.94 2.42
CA LYS A 50 -4.91 4.45 3.50
C LYS A 50 -5.24 5.94 3.31
N ARG A 51 -4.27 6.79 2.99
CA ARG A 51 -4.49 8.23 2.72
C ARG A 51 -5.43 8.43 1.53
N ARG A 52 -5.25 7.68 0.44
CA ARG A 52 -6.13 7.72 -0.74
C ARG A 52 -7.56 7.29 -0.41
N LEU A 53 -7.74 6.24 0.38
CA LEU A 53 -9.06 5.79 0.86
C LEU A 53 -9.75 6.88 1.70
N ALA A 54 -9.03 7.50 2.64
CA ALA A 54 -9.54 8.57 3.49
C ALA A 54 -9.91 9.84 2.70
N ALA A 55 -9.18 10.13 1.62
CA ALA A 55 -9.46 11.22 0.70
C ALA A 55 -10.55 10.89 -0.35
N ASN A 56 -11.15 9.70 -0.29
CA ASN A 56 -12.13 9.21 -1.26
C ASN A 56 -11.60 9.27 -2.72
N TYR A 57 -10.29 9.04 -2.91
CA TYR A 57 -9.62 9.08 -4.21
C TYR A 57 -10.07 7.94 -5.13
N TYR A 58 -10.36 6.77 -4.57
CA TYR A 58 -10.77 5.61 -5.37
C TYR A 58 -12.24 5.70 -5.75
N GLY A 59 -12.50 5.70 -7.06
CA GLY A 59 -13.85 5.61 -7.62
C GLY A 59 -14.51 4.24 -7.47
N SER A 60 -13.72 3.19 -7.20
CA SER A 60 -14.22 1.82 -6.95
C SER A 60 -13.23 0.98 -6.16
N ASN A 61 -13.71 -0.12 -5.58
CA ASN A 61 -12.87 -1.11 -4.87
C ASN A 61 -11.80 -1.74 -5.77
N LEU A 62 -12.01 -1.76 -7.09
CA LEU A 62 -11.01 -2.28 -8.04
C LEU A 62 -9.73 -1.43 -8.03
N GLY A 63 -9.87 -0.11 -7.83
CA GLY A 63 -8.72 0.80 -7.69
C GLY A 63 -7.91 0.50 -6.43
N VAL A 64 -8.58 0.28 -5.30
CA VAL A 64 -7.91 -0.12 -4.05
C VAL A 64 -7.19 -1.45 -4.24
N ALA A 65 -7.86 -2.44 -4.86
CA ALA A 65 -7.29 -3.75 -5.10
C ALA A 65 -6.09 -3.69 -6.07
N ALA A 66 -6.07 -2.74 -7.01
CA ALA A 66 -4.93 -2.53 -7.90
C ALA A 66 -3.71 -2.06 -7.13
N ASP A 67 -3.85 -1.05 -6.26
CA ASP A 67 -2.73 -0.55 -5.45
C ASP A 67 -2.24 -1.61 -4.44
N LEU A 68 -3.15 -2.40 -3.84
CA LEU A 68 -2.77 -3.51 -2.97
C LEU A 68 -2.00 -4.62 -3.71
N ARG A 69 -2.40 -4.94 -4.96
CA ARG A 69 -1.65 -5.87 -5.81
C ARG A 69 -0.27 -5.32 -6.16
N LEU A 70 -0.18 -4.02 -6.43
CA LEU A 70 1.09 -3.37 -6.73
C LEU A 70 2.07 -3.46 -5.56
N ILE A 71 1.61 -3.29 -4.31
CA ILE A 71 2.45 -3.51 -3.12
C ILE A 71 3.02 -4.93 -3.13
N ARG A 72 2.17 -5.94 -3.34
CA ARG A 72 2.60 -7.35 -3.42
C ARG A 72 3.60 -7.58 -4.56
N ASP A 73 3.30 -7.08 -5.75
CA ASP A 73 4.11 -7.33 -6.95
C ASP A 73 5.48 -6.66 -6.85
N ASN A 74 5.55 -5.44 -6.30
CA ASN A 74 6.80 -4.77 -5.97
C ASN A 74 7.63 -5.56 -4.95
N CYS A 75 6.98 -6.12 -3.93
CA CYS A 75 7.68 -6.96 -2.94
C CYS A 75 8.27 -8.21 -3.57
N ILE A 76 7.52 -8.90 -4.44
CA ILE A 76 7.99 -10.09 -5.16
C ILE A 76 9.10 -9.73 -6.16
N LYS A 77 9.02 -8.56 -6.80
CA LYS A 77 9.99 -8.14 -7.80
C LYS A 77 11.36 -7.80 -7.19
N TYR A 78 11.37 -7.22 -6.00
CA TYR A 78 12.58 -6.72 -5.37
C TYR A 78 13.24 -7.71 -4.40
N ASN A 79 12.47 -8.58 -3.73
CA ASN A 79 12.99 -9.58 -2.78
C ASN A 79 13.09 -10.97 -3.41
#